data_AF-A0A316UJ63-F1
#
_entry.id   AF-A0A316UJ63-F1
#
_cell.length_a   1.000
_cell.length_b   1.000
_cell.length_c   1.000
_cell.angle_alpha   90.00
_cell.angle_beta   90.00
_cell.angle_gamma   90.00
#
_symmetry.space_group_name_H-M   'P 1'
#
loop_
_entity.id
_entity.type
_entity.pdbx_description
1 polymer ?
#
loop_
_entity_poly.entity_id
_entity_poly.type
_entity_poly.pdbx_seq_one_letter_code
_entity_poly.pdbx_strand_id
1 'polypeptide(L)'
;MLPLALLLSAALKTAVASAASIAREIEGAKVHHPPALNQPDICNGNFHCLTVQLADEAAQGFKNIYCSPTGSVDHDNNLWRTYWFNGVCAGQYRLDCLDHSAGELINVSTTGLINFAFGQPKGQARMSTSDLDIVGVSSDAGLMDASRNASSSLETGTAWVDFVVWCKAWH
;
A
#
# COMPACT_ATOMS: atom_id res chain seq x y z
N MET A 1 0.40 11.00 -86.31
CA MET A 1 -0.26 11.81 -85.27
C MET A 1 -0.13 11.06 -83.95
N LEU A 2 0.83 11.47 -83.12
CA LEU A 2 0.88 11.21 -81.67
C LEU A 2 0.06 12.34 -80.99
N PRO A 3 -0.45 12.22 -79.73
CA PRO A 3 0.45 11.96 -78.60
C PRO A 3 -0.12 11.18 -77.39
N LEU A 4 0.84 10.81 -76.54
CA LEU A 4 0.86 10.88 -75.06
C LEU A 4 -0.34 10.30 -74.30
N ALA A 5 -0.14 9.20 -73.58
CA ALA A 5 0.43 9.20 -72.22
C ALA A 5 -0.48 9.91 -71.19
N LEU A 6 -1.22 9.11 -70.43
CA LEU A 6 -1.67 9.43 -69.07
C LEU A 6 -1.40 8.17 -68.22
N LEU A 7 -0.26 8.13 -67.52
CA LEU A 7 -0.13 8.52 -66.11
C LEU A 7 -0.96 7.57 -65.23
N LEU A 8 -0.44 6.38 -64.90
CA LEU A 8 0.48 6.13 -63.78
C LEU A 8 0.22 6.98 -62.53
N SER A 9 -0.31 6.30 -61.51
CA SER A 9 0.11 6.39 -60.10
C SER A 9 -0.09 7.72 -59.38
N ALA A 10 -1.25 7.89 -58.75
CA ALA A 10 -1.45 8.77 -57.59
C ALA A 10 -2.56 8.14 -56.73
N ALA A 11 -2.47 7.95 -55.43
CA ALA A 11 -1.43 8.23 -54.47
C ALA A 11 -1.69 7.27 -53.30
N LEU A 12 -0.73 6.40 -52.98
CA LEU A 12 -0.73 5.67 -51.71
C LEU A 12 -0.39 6.70 -50.63
N LYS A 13 -1.42 7.35 -50.05
CA LYS A 13 -1.24 8.24 -48.91
C LYS A 13 -0.82 7.39 -47.72
N THR A 14 0.47 7.45 -47.45
CA THR A 14 1.15 7.00 -46.23
C THR A 14 0.38 7.47 -44.99
N ALA A 15 -0.35 6.56 -44.36
CA ALA A 15 -0.73 6.68 -42.96
C ALA A 15 0.50 6.32 -42.11
N VAL A 16 1.44 7.26 -41.98
CA VAL A 16 2.58 7.16 -41.06
C VAL A 16 2.65 8.44 -40.25
N ALA A 17 1.76 8.59 -39.28
CA ALA A 17 1.91 9.56 -38.21
C ALA A 17 0.92 9.24 -37.08
N SER A 18 1.32 8.36 -36.15
CA SER A 18 0.97 8.50 -34.73
C SER A 18 1.59 7.45 -33.79
N ALA A 19 2.52 6.59 -34.23
CA ALA A 19 3.22 5.71 -33.28
C ALA A 19 4.18 6.47 -32.33
N ALA A 20 4.60 7.68 -32.69
CA ALA A 20 5.50 8.50 -31.87
C ALA A 20 4.79 9.28 -30.73
N SER A 21 3.45 9.29 -30.68
CA SER A 21 2.70 9.98 -29.63
C SER A 21 2.38 9.08 -28.43
N ILE A 22 2.48 7.76 -28.57
CA ILE A 22 2.19 6.82 -27.48
C ILE A 22 3.48 6.46 -26.72
N ALA A 23 4.65 6.64 -27.32
CA ALA A 23 5.93 6.37 -26.68
C ALA A 23 6.40 7.46 -25.70
N ARG A 24 5.66 8.57 -25.56
CA ARG A 24 6.08 9.75 -24.79
C ARG A 24 5.31 9.98 -23.49
N GLU A 25 4.39 9.08 -23.14
CA GLU A 25 3.62 9.14 -21.89
C GLU A 25 4.12 8.15 -20.81
N ILE A 26 5.19 7.39 -21.09
CA ILE A 26 5.79 6.42 -20.15
C ILE A 26 7.13 6.92 -19.57
N GLU A 27 7.55 8.16 -19.87
CA GLU A 27 8.73 8.78 -19.23
C GLU A 27 8.39 9.61 -17.98
N GLY A 28 7.12 9.64 -17.56
CA GLY A 28 6.63 10.57 -16.53
C GLY A 28 6.25 9.95 -15.19
N ALA A 29 5.95 8.66 -15.11
CA ALA A 29 5.69 7.99 -13.85
C ALA A 29 7.03 7.65 -13.19
N LYS A 30 7.75 8.69 -12.77
CA LYS A 30 8.81 8.54 -11.78
C LYS A 30 8.12 7.90 -10.59
N VAL A 31 8.34 6.60 -10.39
CA VAL A 31 7.92 5.88 -9.19
C VAL A 31 8.43 6.73 -8.05
N HIS A 32 7.50 7.44 -7.42
CA HIS A 32 7.81 8.33 -6.33
C HIS A 32 8.11 7.39 -5.18
N HIS A 33 9.33 6.85 -5.19
CA HIS A 33 9.88 6.14 -4.05
C HIS A 33 9.86 7.21 -2.96
N PRO A 34 8.96 7.05 -2.01
CA PRO A 34 8.83 8.03 -0.97
C PRO A 34 10.15 8.05 -0.22
N PRO A 35 10.56 9.22 0.27
CA PRO A 35 11.71 9.28 1.16
C PRO A 35 11.50 8.25 2.26
N ALA A 36 12.54 7.50 2.62
CA ALA A 36 12.51 6.52 3.70
C ALA A 36 11.71 7.12 4.86
N LEU A 37 10.45 6.68 5.02
CA LEU A 37 9.54 7.38 5.90
C LEU A 37 10.09 7.17 7.31
N ASN A 38 10.33 8.28 8.01
CA ASN A 38 10.50 8.21 9.45
C ASN A 38 9.20 7.57 9.96
N GLN A 39 9.28 6.33 10.48
CA GLN A 39 8.13 5.72 11.09
C GLN A 39 7.63 6.69 12.18
N PRO A 40 6.33 7.04 12.20
CA PRO A 40 5.83 8.00 13.17
C PRO A 40 6.08 7.49 14.58
N ASP A 41 6.31 8.44 15.49
CA ASP A 41 6.68 8.16 16.87
C ASP A 41 5.68 7.20 17.53
N ILE A 42 6.25 6.24 18.29
CA ILE A 42 5.55 5.33 19.19
C ILE A 42 4.59 6.13 20.06
N CYS A 43 3.37 5.61 20.25
CA CYS A 43 2.39 6.26 21.09
C CYS A 43 2.87 6.39 22.52
N ASN A 44 2.85 7.64 23.02
CA ASN A 44 3.19 7.92 24.41
C ASN A 44 1.93 7.79 25.29
N GLY A 45 1.86 6.76 26.12
CA GLY A 45 0.80 6.58 27.12
C GLY A 45 0.30 5.13 27.26
N ASN A 46 -0.79 4.95 28.01
CA ASN A 46 -1.44 3.64 28.21
C ASN A 46 -2.44 3.33 27.09
N PHE A 47 -1.99 3.40 25.85
CA PHE A 47 -2.79 3.14 24.66
C PHE A 47 -2.04 2.16 23.76
N HIS A 48 -2.79 1.44 22.94
CA HIS A 48 -2.23 0.70 21.81
C HIS A 48 -2.43 1.51 20.54
N CYS A 49 -1.44 1.49 19.65
CA CYS A 49 -1.56 2.19 18.38
C CYS A 49 -1.45 1.31 17.16
N LEU A 50 -2.27 1.66 16.18
CA LEU A 50 -2.19 1.15 14.82
C LEU A 50 -1.91 2.33 13.89
N THR A 51 -0.69 2.39 13.36
CA THR A 51 -0.31 3.29 12.30
C THR A 51 -0.49 2.60 10.96
N VAL A 52 -1.17 3.26 10.04
CA VAL A 52 -1.45 2.76 8.70
C VAL A 52 -1.00 3.77 7.66
N GLN A 53 -0.56 3.25 6.52
CA GLN A 53 -0.23 4.06 5.36
C GLN A 53 -1.50 4.70 4.77
N LEU A 54 -1.41 6.00 4.46
CA LEU A 54 -2.41 6.76 3.69
C LEU A 54 -1.94 7.09 2.26
N ALA A 55 -0.65 7.03 2.00
CA ALA A 55 -0.06 7.34 0.70
C ALA A 55 -0.75 6.56 -0.43
N ASP A 56 -0.85 7.20 -1.61
CA ASP A 56 -1.46 6.61 -2.80
C ASP A 56 -2.88 6.08 -2.59
N GLU A 57 -3.63 6.68 -1.65
CA GLU A 57 -4.99 6.29 -1.27
C GLU A 57 -5.09 4.86 -0.72
N ALA A 58 -3.99 4.31 -0.19
CA ALA A 58 -3.94 2.94 0.30
C ALA A 58 -4.96 2.65 1.41
N ALA A 59 -5.22 3.61 2.30
CA ALA A 59 -6.11 3.39 3.44
C ALA A 59 -7.60 3.32 3.05
N GLN A 60 -8.21 2.15 3.25
CA GLN A 60 -9.65 1.92 3.03
C GLN A 60 -10.45 1.86 4.34
N GLY A 61 -9.77 1.78 5.48
CA GLY A 61 -10.38 1.82 6.81
C GLY A 61 -10.67 0.46 7.42
N PHE A 62 -11.39 0.49 8.56
CA PHE A 62 -11.64 -0.69 9.38
C PHE A 62 -12.71 -1.61 8.79
N LYS A 63 -12.55 -2.91 9.03
CA LYS A 63 -13.54 -3.97 8.80
C LYS A 63 -13.66 -4.81 10.07
N ASN A 64 -14.86 -5.28 10.38
CA ASN A 64 -15.12 -6.20 11.50
C ASN A 64 -14.43 -5.78 12.81
N ILE A 65 -14.45 -4.48 13.13
CA ILE A 65 -13.84 -3.95 14.34
C ILE A 65 -14.79 -4.09 15.53
N TYR A 66 -14.29 -4.57 16.66
CA TYR A 66 -15.05 -4.86 17.88
C TYR A 66 -14.80 -3.85 19.01
N CYS A 67 -14.43 -2.64 18.63
CA CYS A 67 -14.01 -1.53 19.49
C CYS A 67 -14.12 -0.24 18.69
N SER A 68 -13.91 0.91 19.33
CA SER A 68 -13.78 2.20 18.65
C SER A 68 -12.40 2.78 18.94
N PRO A 69 -11.69 3.33 17.94
CA PRO A 69 -10.54 4.16 18.20
C PRO A 69 -10.95 5.30 19.13
N THR A 70 -10.14 5.54 20.16
CA THR A 70 -10.28 6.73 21.02
C THR A 70 -9.93 8.02 20.28
N GLY A 71 -9.24 7.90 19.16
CA GLY A 71 -9.17 8.88 18.08
C GLY A 71 -8.05 8.55 17.09
N SER A 72 -7.66 9.55 16.29
CA SER A 72 -6.59 9.43 15.30
C SER A 72 -5.89 10.74 14.98
N VAL A 73 -4.66 10.66 14.47
CA VAL A 73 -3.91 11.80 13.92
C VAL A 73 -3.17 11.39 12.64
N ASP A 74 -3.06 12.34 11.71
CA ASP A 74 -2.33 12.17 10.46
C ASP A 74 -0.92 12.74 10.61
N HIS A 75 0.08 12.04 10.06
CA HIS A 75 1.49 12.42 10.11
C HIS A 75 2.07 12.59 8.71
N ASP A 76 3.24 13.23 8.63
CA ASP A 76 4.06 13.34 7.42
C ASP A 76 3.27 13.78 6.17
N ASN A 77 2.60 14.93 6.25
CA ASN A 77 1.75 15.46 5.18
C ASN A 77 0.62 14.50 4.75
N ASN A 78 0.04 13.79 5.71
CA ASN A 78 -1.03 12.80 5.51
C ASN A 78 -0.57 11.55 4.74
N LEU A 79 0.69 11.15 4.91
CA LEU A 79 1.19 9.86 4.39
C LEU A 79 0.93 8.70 5.37
N TRP A 80 0.73 9.01 6.65
CA TRP A 80 0.35 8.04 7.68
C TRP A 80 -0.83 8.53 8.50
N ARG A 81 -1.59 7.59 9.05
CA ARG A 81 -2.56 7.82 10.12
C ARG A 81 -2.32 6.88 11.28
N THR A 82 -2.26 7.42 12.47
CA THR A 82 -2.16 6.64 13.71
C THR A 82 -3.50 6.67 14.44
N TYR A 83 -4.02 5.50 14.78
CA TYR A 83 -5.22 5.31 15.60
C TYR A 83 -4.83 4.86 17.01
N TRP A 84 -5.48 5.40 18.04
CA TRP A 84 -5.23 5.04 19.44
C TRP A 84 -6.38 4.23 20.03
N PHE A 85 -6.07 3.16 20.74
CA PHE A 85 -7.05 2.29 21.38
C PHE A 85 -6.76 2.18 22.87
N ASN A 86 -7.80 2.41 23.68
CA ASN A 86 -7.72 2.23 25.12
C ASN A 86 -8.27 0.85 25.50
N GLY A 87 -7.38 -0.08 25.86
CA GLY A 87 -7.73 -1.42 26.30
C GLY A 87 -7.88 -2.44 25.17
N VAL A 88 -8.75 -3.44 25.39
CA VAL A 88 -8.94 -4.59 24.50
C VAL A 88 -9.63 -4.15 23.22
N CYS A 89 -9.02 -4.46 22.08
CA CYS A 89 -9.55 -4.09 20.78
C CYS A 89 -9.09 -5.09 19.73
N ALA A 90 -9.96 -5.48 18.81
CA ALA A 90 -9.60 -6.36 17.71
C ALA A 90 -10.42 -6.02 16.48
N GLY A 91 -9.87 -6.32 15.31
CA GLY A 91 -10.55 -6.12 14.05
C GLY A 91 -9.64 -6.32 12.86
N GLN A 92 -10.09 -5.79 11.73
CA GLN A 92 -9.34 -5.78 10.50
C GLN A 92 -9.13 -4.35 10.01
N TYR A 93 -7.97 -4.10 9.40
CA TYR A 93 -7.73 -2.90 8.61
C TYR A 93 -7.54 -3.30 7.16
N ARG A 94 -8.19 -2.56 6.25
CA ARG A 94 -8.07 -2.77 4.82
C ARG A 94 -7.14 -1.73 4.21
N LEU A 95 -6.17 -2.21 3.45
CA LEU A 95 -5.34 -1.42 2.54
C LEU A 95 -5.65 -1.84 1.09
N ASP A 96 -5.57 -0.89 0.17
CA ASP A 96 -5.55 -1.15 -1.27
C ASP A 96 -4.09 -0.96 -1.73
N CYS A 97 -3.41 -2.05 -2.04
CA CYS A 97 -1.99 -2.11 -2.37
C CYS A 97 -1.79 -2.26 -3.88
N LEU A 98 -0.70 -1.69 -4.41
CA LEU A 98 -0.34 -1.91 -5.81
C LEU A 98 0.33 -3.29 -5.97
N ASP A 99 -0.18 -4.08 -6.92
CA ASP A 99 0.39 -5.38 -7.28
C ASP A 99 1.62 -5.21 -8.18
N HIS A 100 2.76 -5.72 -7.72
CA HIS A 100 3.98 -5.82 -8.53
C HIS A 100 4.09 -7.21 -9.17
N SER A 101 3.11 -7.56 -9.98
CA SER A 101 3.17 -8.75 -10.81
C SER A 101 4.19 -8.54 -11.95
N ALA A 102 5.39 -9.10 -11.78
CA ALA A 102 6.40 -9.32 -12.83
C ALA A 102 7.17 -8.11 -13.39
N GLY A 103 7.42 -7.06 -12.59
CA GLY A 103 8.39 -6.01 -12.93
C GLY A 103 7.87 -4.94 -13.90
N GLU A 104 6.60 -5.03 -14.30
CA GLU A 104 5.85 -3.91 -14.85
C GLU A 104 4.90 -3.39 -13.77
N LEU A 105 4.83 -2.08 -13.60
CA LEU A 105 3.78 -1.44 -12.79
C LEU A 105 2.45 -1.63 -13.51
N ILE A 106 1.83 -2.78 -13.32
CA ILE A 106 0.43 -2.94 -13.66
C ILE A 106 -0.32 -2.31 -12.49
N ASN A 107 -1.06 -1.23 -12.73
CA ASN A 107 -1.91 -0.56 -11.73
C ASN A 107 -3.10 -1.45 -11.33
N VAL A 108 -2.84 -2.68 -10.87
CA VAL A 108 -3.84 -3.53 -10.25
C VAL A 108 -3.76 -3.26 -8.76
N SER A 109 -4.84 -2.68 -8.23
CA SER A 109 -5.01 -2.56 -6.79
C SER A 109 -5.47 -3.91 -6.24
N THR A 110 -4.64 -4.53 -5.40
CA THR A 110 -5.00 -5.69 -4.58
C THR A 110 -5.52 -5.20 -3.25
N THR A 111 -6.61 -5.81 -2.77
CA THR A 111 -7.08 -5.54 -1.42
C THR A 111 -6.26 -6.36 -0.44
N GLY A 112 -5.51 -5.67 0.41
CA GLY A 112 -4.81 -6.25 1.56
C GLY A 112 -5.62 -6.11 2.85
N LEU A 113 -5.68 -7.18 3.64
CA LEU A 113 -6.31 -7.22 4.96
C LEU A 113 -5.28 -7.53 6.06
N ILE A 114 -5.22 -6.65 7.05
CA ILE A 114 -4.51 -6.88 8.31
C ILE A 114 -5.54 -7.25 9.36
N ASN A 115 -5.35 -8.36 10.06
CA ASN A 115 -6.04 -8.64 11.32
C ASN A 115 -5.17 -8.12 12.46
N PHE A 116 -5.75 -7.38 13.41
CA PHE A 116 -5.05 -6.92 14.61
C PHE A 116 -5.85 -7.23 15.88
N ALA A 117 -5.15 -7.39 16.98
CA ALA A 117 -5.69 -7.55 18.32
C ALA A 117 -4.76 -6.91 19.36
N PHE A 118 -5.33 -6.09 20.23
CA PHE A 118 -4.69 -5.35 21.30
C PHE A 118 -5.26 -5.76 22.66
N GLY A 119 -4.53 -5.47 23.73
CA GLY A 119 -4.95 -5.75 25.11
C GLY A 119 -5.24 -7.24 25.38
N GLN A 120 -4.56 -8.15 24.70
CA GLN A 120 -4.66 -9.60 24.94
C GLN A 120 -4.14 -9.94 26.36
N PRO A 121 -4.33 -11.16 26.89
CA PRO A 121 -3.82 -11.52 28.22
C PRO A 121 -2.35 -11.11 28.40
N LYS A 122 -2.03 -10.54 29.57
CA LYS A 122 -0.72 -9.91 29.87
C LYS A 122 -0.41 -8.62 29.09
N GLY A 123 -1.41 -8.01 28.45
CA GLY A 123 -1.27 -6.75 27.69
C GLY A 123 -0.69 -6.93 26.29
N GLN A 124 -0.56 -8.17 25.82
CA GLN A 124 0.02 -8.49 24.52
C GLN A 124 -0.81 -7.94 23.36
N ALA A 125 -0.17 -7.80 22.22
CA ALA A 125 -0.80 -7.46 20.96
C ALA A 125 -0.44 -8.51 19.90
N ARG A 126 -1.27 -8.63 18.87
CA ARG A 126 -1.04 -9.50 17.73
C ARG A 126 -1.49 -8.83 16.45
N MET A 127 -0.74 -9.04 15.38
CA MET A 127 -1.20 -8.77 14.02
C MET A 127 -0.93 -9.95 13.09
N SER A 128 -1.70 -10.05 12.01
CA SER A 128 -1.50 -11.07 10.99
C SER A 128 -2.11 -10.67 9.66
N THR A 129 -1.55 -11.18 8.57
CA THR A 129 -2.10 -11.01 7.22
C THR A 129 -1.88 -12.28 6.39
N SER A 130 -2.76 -12.51 5.42
CA SER A 130 -2.57 -13.49 4.35
C SER A 130 -2.11 -12.84 3.05
N ASP A 131 -2.11 -11.51 2.99
CA ASP A 131 -1.87 -10.76 1.76
C ASP A 131 -0.38 -10.50 1.58
N LEU A 132 0.12 -10.87 0.42
CA LEU A 132 1.54 -10.85 0.11
C LEU A 132 2.10 -9.44 -0.05
N ASP A 133 1.23 -8.46 -0.26
CA ASP A 133 1.60 -7.06 -0.49
C ASP A 133 1.60 -6.24 0.79
N ILE A 134 1.25 -6.82 1.94
CA ILE A 134 1.27 -6.14 3.23
C ILE A 134 2.55 -6.48 3.98
N VAL A 135 3.12 -5.45 4.62
CA VAL A 135 4.10 -5.58 5.69
C VAL A 135 3.60 -4.87 6.92
N GLY A 136 4.01 -5.35 8.08
CA GLY A 136 3.94 -4.56 9.30
C GLY A 136 5.14 -4.78 10.20
N VAL A 137 5.35 -3.85 11.10
CA VAL A 137 6.30 -3.99 12.22
C VAL A 137 5.63 -3.67 13.54
N SER A 138 6.27 -4.13 14.61
CA SER A 138 5.93 -3.75 15.97
C SER A 138 7.04 -2.93 16.63
N SER A 139 6.67 -2.11 17.61
CA SER A 139 7.62 -1.31 18.40
C SER A 139 8.58 -2.14 19.27
N ASP A 140 8.30 -3.43 19.50
CA ASP A 140 9.24 -4.39 20.11
C ASP A 140 10.14 -5.11 19.09
N ALA A 141 10.34 -4.51 17.92
CA ALA A 141 11.22 -4.94 16.83
C ALA A 141 10.80 -6.24 16.12
N GLY A 142 9.51 -6.57 16.16
CA GLY A 142 8.93 -7.65 15.38
C GLY A 142 8.62 -7.23 13.94
N LEU A 143 8.66 -8.20 13.02
CA LEU A 143 8.33 -8.02 11.60
C LEU A 143 7.25 -9.02 11.19
N MET A 144 6.20 -8.53 10.55
CA MET A 144 5.19 -9.31 9.84
C MET A 144 5.39 -9.09 8.35
N ASP A 145 5.90 -10.11 7.66
CA ASP A 145 6.06 -10.13 6.21
C ASP A 145 5.54 -11.46 5.68
N ALA A 146 4.43 -11.43 4.95
CA ALA A 146 3.87 -12.61 4.29
C ALA A 146 4.64 -12.92 3.00
N SER A 147 5.26 -14.10 2.95
CA SER A 147 5.93 -14.61 1.74
C SER A 147 4.96 -15.45 0.91
N ARG A 148 5.26 -15.62 -0.40
CA ARG A 148 4.33 -16.04 -1.50
C ARG A 148 3.39 -17.23 -1.25
N ASN A 149 3.57 -18.02 -0.20
CA ASN A 149 2.77 -19.20 0.10
C ASN A 149 2.32 -19.32 1.57
N ALA A 150 2.44 -18.29 2.40
CA ALA A 150 2.10 -18.38 3.82
C ALA A 150 1.53 -17.08 4.38
N SER A 151 0.48 -17.20 5.20
CA SER A 151 0.11 -16.13 6.12
C SER A 151 1.26 -15.83 7.08
N SER A 152 1.38 -14.57 7.47
CA SER A 152 2.35 -14.13 8.47
C SER A 152 1.61 -13.61 9.68
N SER A 153 2.15 -13.89 10.87
CA SER A 153 1.61 -13.36 12.12
C SER A 153 2.73 -12.96 13.05
N LEU A 154 2.52 -11.85 13.74
CA LEU A 154 3.40 -11.32 14.76
C LEU A 154 2.60 -11.21 16.07
N GLU A 155 3.14 -11.80 17.13
CA GLU A 155 2.65 -11.64 18.50
C GLU A 155 3.74 -10.96 19.32
N THR A 156 3.35 -9.98 20.13
CA THR A 156 4.31 -9.12 20.83
C THR A 156 4.74 -9.77 22.14
N GLY A 157 6.04 -9.66 22.45
CA GLY A 157 6.61 -10.18 23.68
C GLY A 157 6.31 -9.30 24.89
N THR A 158 5.97 -8.03 24.65
CA THR A 158 5.72 -7.01 25.66
C THR A 158 4.30 -6.46 25.57
N ALA A 159 3.86 -5.86 26.68
CA ALA A 159 2.59 -5.14 26.73
C ALA A 159 2.72 -3.76 26.05
N TRP A 160 1.58 -3.20 25.63
CA TRP A 160 1.49 -1.83 25.08
C TRP A 160 2.36 -1.60 23.85
N VAL A 161 2.35 -2.59 22.94
CA VAL A 161 3.10 -2.52 21.69
C VAL A 161 2.22 -1.94 20.60
N ASP A 162 2.82 -1.02 19.85
CA ASP A 162 2.26 -0.40 18.65
C ASP A 162 2.60 -1.20 17.40
N PHE A 163 1.70 -1.12 16.41
CA PHE A 163 1.89 -1.68 15.07
C PHE A 163 1.93 -0.57 14.03
N VAL A 164 2.81 -0.74 13.04
CA VAL A 164 2.85 0.07 11.82
C VAL A 164 2.64 -0.89 10.64
N VAL A 165 1.72 -0.58 9.72
CA VAL A 165 1.40 -1.43 8.56
C VAL A 165 1.31 -0.63 7.26
N TRP A 166 1.78 -1.21 6.17
CA TRP A 166 1.86 -0.56 4.84
C TRP A 166 1.92 -1.59 3.70
N CYS A 167 1.83 -1.09 2.46
CA CYS A 167 1.99 -1.88 1.25
C CYS A 167 3.48 -1.99 0.83
N LYS A 168 3.97 -3.19 0.48
CA LYS A 168 5.37 -3.49 0.13
C LYS A 168 5.93 -2.66 -1.01
N ALA A 169 5.10 -2.41 -2.03
CA ALA A 169 5.36 -1.60 -3.23
C ALA A 169 6.06 -0.26 -2.96
N TRP A 170 5.94 0.22 -1.73
CA TRP A 170 6.38 1.52 -1.29
C TRP A 170 7.85 1.58 -0.86
N HIS A 171 8.57 0.44 -0.84
CA HIS A 171 9.98 0.33 -0.48
C HIS A 171 10.88 -0.18 -1.61
#